data_AF-L5NIP3-F1
#
_entry.id   AF-L5NIP3-F1
#
_cell.length_a   1.000
_cell.length_b   1.000
_cell.length_c   1.000
_cell.angle_alpha   90.00
_cell.angle_beta   90.00
_cell.angle_gamma   90.00
#
_symmetry.space_group_name_H-M   'P 1'
#
loop_
_entity.id
_entity.type
_entity.pdbx_description
1 polymer ?
#
loop_
_entity_poly.entity_id
_entity_poly.type
_entity_poly.pdbx_seq_one_letter_code
_entity_poly.pdbx_strand_id
1 'polypeptide(L)'
;MEPVESQVDDALDALRPVLPIKFAEVTVAVQLPAEYAGSGQAQIRSYGDLEREEWQNDGSWVGVITFPAGMQNDFYDKVNNITSGTAETRIVKDEDEL
;
A
#
# COMPACT_ATOMS: atom_id res chain seq x y z
N MET A 1 -10.48 28.07 -10.67
CA MET A 1 -9.63 26.94 -11.09
C MET A 1 -10.34 25.70 -10.59
N GLU A 2 -10.58 24.72 -11.46
CA GLU A 2 -11.15 23.43 -11.04
C GLU A 2 -10.22 22.74 -10.03
N PRO A 3 -10.75 21.96 -9.08
CA PRO A 3 -9.94 21.06 -8.25
C PRO A 3 -9.10 20.11 -9.10
N VAL A 4 -7.91 19.74 -8.61
CA VAL A 4 -7.01 18.81 -9.31
C VAL A 4 -7.70 17.46 -9.55
N GLU A 5 -8.47 16.97 -8.57
CA GLU A 5 -9.22 15.72 -8.65
C GLU A 5 -10.13 15.69 -9.90
N SER A 6 -10.90 16.76 -10.14
CA SER A 6 -11.79 16.86 -11.30
C SER A 6 -11.05 16.88 -12.64
N GLN A 7 -9.83 17.40 -12.68
CA GLN A 7 -9.01 17.46 -13.91
C GLN A 7 -8.35 16.11 -14.22
N VAL A 8 -8.12 15.28 -13.21
CA VAL A 8 -7.51 13.95 -13.35
C VAL A 8 -8.48 13.01 -14.06
N ASP A 9 -9.76 13.02 -13.68
CA ASP A 9 -10.78 12.16 -14.30
C ASP A 9 -10.93 12.46 -15.81
N ASP A 10 -11.06 13.73 -16.17
CA ASP A 10 -11.17 14.17 -17.57
C ASP A 10 -9.92 13.78 -18.40
N ALA A 11 -8.73 13.95 -17.83
CA ALA A 11 -7.48 13.58 -18.48
C ALA A 11 -7.37 12.07 -18.70
N LEU A 12 -7.80 11.27 -17.71
CA LEU A 12 -7.80 9.81 -17.81
C LEU A 12 -8.80 9.32 -18.86
N ASP A 13 -9.99 9.92 -18.92
CA ASP A 13 -10.98 9.60 -19.95
C ASP A 13 -10.46 9.87 -21.36
N ALA A 14 -9.70 10.96 -21.55
CA ALA A 14 -9.05 11.26 -22.82
C ALA A 14 -7.90 10.28 -23.16
N LEU A 15 -7.23 9.72 -22.15
CA LEU A 15 -6.12 8.77 -22.33
C LEU A 15 -6.58 7.32 -22.55
N ARG A 16 -7.70 6.90 -21.96
CA ARG A 16 -8.24 5.52 -22.04
C ARG A 16 -8.27 4.90 -23.45
N PRO A 17 -8.63 5.61 -24.52
CA PRO A 17 -8.66 5.05 -25.87
C PRO A 17 -7.27 4.66 -26.42
N VAL A 18 -6.20 5.24 -25.87
CA VAL A 18 -4.81 5.07 -26.34
C VAL A 18 -3.96 4.29 -25.34
N LEU A 19 -4.19 4.52 -24.05
CA LEU A 19 -3.51 3.86 -22.93
C LEU A 19 -4.56 3.25 -21.99
N PRO A 20 -4.69 1.91 -21.95
CA PRO A 20 -5.62 1.25 -21.05
C PRO A 20 -5.09 1.35 -19.60
N ILE A 21 -5.53 2.38 -18.89
CA ILE A 21 -5.19 2.64 -17.47
C ILE A 21 -6.49 2.50 -16.65
N LYS A 22 -6.41 1.79 -15.53
CA LYS A 22 -7.49 1.66 -14.54
C LYS A 22 -6.96 2.10 -13.18
N PHE A 23 -7.84 2.64 -12.35
CA PHE A 23 -7.56 2.80 -10.93
C PHE A 23 -7.66 1.42 -10.29
N ALA A 24 -6.50 0.85 -10.02
CA ALA A 24 -6.34 -0.43 -9.37
C ALA A 24 -5.87 -0.22 -7.94
N GLU A 25 -6.41 -0.97 -7.00
CA GLU A 25 -5.97 -1.00 -5.60
C GLU A 25 -5.48 -2.41 -5.26
N VAL A 26 -4.48 -2.49 -4.39
CA VAL A 26 -3.95 -3.74 -3.87
C VAL A 26 -4.04 -3.73 -2.36
N THR A 27 -4.39 -4.86 -1.75
CA THR A 27 -4.35 -5.03 -0.30
C THR A 27 -3.18 -5.92 0.08
N VAL A 28 -2.27 -5.40 0.91
CA VAL A 28 -1.06 -6.10 1.35
C VAL A 28 -1.05 -6.24 2.86
N ALA A 29 -0.81 -7.45 3.35
CA ALA A 29 -0.41 -7.70 4.73
C ALA A 29 1.11 -7.54 4.86
N VAL A 30 1.56 -6.77 5.84
CA VAL A 30 2.97 -6.59 6.19
C VAL A 30 3.19 -6.95 7.65
N GLN A 31 4.23 -7.73 7.94
CA GLN A 31 4.69 -8.04 9.27
C GLN A 31 6.04 -7.35 9.50
N LEU A 32 6.08 -6.48 10.50
CA LEU A 32 7.29 -5.83 10.98
C LEU A 32 7.81 -6.57 12.23
N PRO A 33 9.08 -7.01 12.25
CA PRO A 33 9.68 -7.58 13.44
C PRO A 33 9.67 -6.61 14.62
N ALA A 34 9.72 -7.13 15.85
CA ALA A 34 9.60 -6.35 17.07
C ALA A 34 10.58 -5.16 17.18
N GLU A 35 11.80 -5.32 16.65
CA GLU A 35 12.83 -4.27 16.59
C GLU A 35 12.37 -3.02 15.82
N TYR A 36 11.55 -3.20 14.78
CA TYR A 36 11.09 -2.14 13.88
C TYR A 36 9.61 -1.79 14.05
N ALA A 37 8.83 -2.63 14.73
CA ALA A 37 7.38 -2.51 14.82
C ALA A 37 6.94 -1.14 15.37
N GLY A 38 7.58 -0.64 16.43
CA GLY A 38 7.21 0.64 17.06
C GLY A 38 7.36 1.87 16.15
N SER A 39 8.49 1.99 15.47
CA SER A 39 8.81 3.13 14.59
C SER A 39 8.32 2.95 13.15
N GLY A 40 8.20 1.70 12.70
CA GLY A 40 7.79 1.33 11.36
C GLY A 40 6.29 1.39 11.16
N GLN A 41 5.48 0.98 12.14
CA GLN A 41 4.02 0.92 12.00
C GLN A 41 3.40 2.27 11.60
N ALA A 42 3.86 3.38 12.19
CA ALA A 42 3.36 4.71 11.86
C ALA A 42 3.67 5.12 10.42
N GLN A 43 4.82 4.68 9.89
CA GLN A 43 5.21 4.94 8.51
C GLN A 43 4.37 4.10 7.53
N ILE A 44 4.12 2.83 7.86
CA ILE A 44 3.23 1.97 7.07
C ILE A 44 1.82 2.57 6.98
N ARG A 45 1.26 3.02 8.11
CA ARG A 45 -0.08 3.66 8.13
C ARG A 45 -0.23 4.88 7.23
N SER A 46 0.87 5.59 6.96
CA SER A 46 0.82 6.79 6.10
C SER A 46 0.75 6.47 4.61
N TYR A 47 0.90 5.21 4.22
CA TYR A 47 1.04 4.79 2.83
C TYR A 47 -0.28 4.54 2.10
N GLY A 48 -1.37 4.36 2.86
CA GLY A 48 -2.69 3.98 2.36
C GLY A 48 -3.66 3.74 3.50
N ASP A 49 -4.79 3.13 3.19
CA ASP A 49 -5.85 2.87 4.15
C ASP A 49 -5.55 1.61 4.96
N LEU A 50 -5.34 1.77 6.27
CA LEU A 50 -5.12 0.65 7.19
C LEU A 50 -6.46 -0.05 7.47
N GLU A 51 -6.63 -1.24 6.89
CA GLU A 51 -7.80 -2.08 7.07
C GLU A 51 -7.84 -2.71 8.47
N ARG A 52 -6.71 -3.30 8.89
CA ARG A 52 -6.56 -4.04 10.14
C ARG A 52 -5.13 -3.99 10.64
N GLU A 53 -4.97 -4.09 11.94
CA GLU A 53 -3.66 -4.27 12.56
C GLU A 53 -3.73 -5.10 13.84
N GLU A 54 -2.62 -5.78 14.14
CA GLU A 54 -2.48 -6.59 15.35
C GLU A 54 -1.03 -6.63 15.82
N TRP A 55 -0.84 -6.47 17.13
CA TRP A 55 0.42 -6.77 17.80
C TRP A 55 0.48 -8.25 18.17
N GLN A 56 1.55 -8.91 17.77
CA GLN A 56 1.79 -10.30 18.08
C GLN A 56 2.43 -10.47 19.47
N ASN A 57 2.31 -11.67 20.03
CA ASN A 57 2.86 -11.98 21.35
C ASN A 57 4.39 -11.89 21.42
N ASP A 58 5.08 -11.99 20.28
CA ASP A 58 6.54 -11.83 20.16
C ASP A 58 6.97 -10.36 19.98
N GLY A 59 6.03 -9.43 20.01
CA GLY A 59 6.26 -7.99 19.83
C GLY A 59 6.32 -7.54 18.37
N SER A 60 6.19 -8.46 17.40
CA SER A 60 6.01 -8.07 15.99
C SER A 60 4.65 -7.40 15.78
N TRP A 61 4.54 -6.64 14.68
CA TRP A 61 3.30 -5.97 14.31
C TRP A 61 2.90 -6.39 12.91
N VAL A 62 1.63 -6.76 12.74
CA VAL A 62 1.03 -7.10 11.46
C VAL A 62 0.02 -6.02 11.09
N GLY A 63 0.15 -5.46 9.90
CA GLY A 63 -0.80 -4.51 9.34
C GLY A 63 -1.30 -4.96 7.98
N VAL A 64 -2.58 -4.74 7.70
CA VAL A 64 -3.20 -4.94 6.39
C VAL A 64 -3.55 -3.57 5.83
N ILE A 65 -2.98 -3.22 4.69
CA ILE A 65 -3.09 -1.89 4.10
C ILE A 65 -3.52 -1.98 2.63
N THR A 66 -4.45 -1.11 2.25
CA THR A 66 -4.93 -0.95 0.87
C THR A 66 -4.39 0.35 0.30
N PHE A 67 -3.86 0.30 -0.92
CA PHE A 67 -3.31 1.48 -1.60
C PHE A 67 -3.33 1.29 -3.12
N PRO A 68 -3.12 2.36 -3.93
CA PRO A 68 -3.10 2.24 -5.38
C PRO A 68 -2.02 1.27 -5.88
N ALA A 69 -2.37 0.32 -6.74
CA ALA A 69 -1.47 -0.73 -7.21
C ALA A 69 -0.18 -0.18 -7.87
N GLY A 70 -0.26 1.00 -8.49
CA GLY A 70 0.90 1.69 -9.06
C GLY A 70 1.98 2.06 -8.04
N MET A 71 1.67 2.10 -6.75
CA MET A 71 2.60 2.41 -5.65
C MET A 71 3.19 1.16 -4.99
N GLN A 72 2.90 -0.04 -5.49
CA GLN A 72 3.30 -1.30 -4.86
C GLN A 72 4.82 -1.47 -4.72
N ASN A 73 5.59 -1.11 -5.76
CA ASN A 73 7.05 -1.18 -5.68
C ASN A 73 7.60 -0.20 -4.63
N ASP A 74 7.10 1.04 -4.63
CA ASP A 74 7.51 2.06 -3.68
C ASP A 74 7.16 1.66 -2.22
N PHE A 75 6.04 0.96 -2.03
CA PHE A 75 5.65 0.38 -0.74
C PHE A 75 6.66 -0.68 -0.28
N TYR A 76 7.02 -1.63 -1.14
CA TYR A 76 8.01 -2.65 -0.81
C TYR A 76 9.38 -2.06 -0.50
N ASP A 77 9.81 -1.08 -1.27
CA ASP A 77 11.06 -0.35 -1.01
C ASP A 77 11.01 0.37 0.34
N LYS A 78 9.89 1.00 0.67
CA LYS A 78 9.71 1.66 1.97
C LYS A 78 9.79 0.66 3.13
N VAL A 79 9.09 -0.47 3.04
CA VAL A 79 9.10 -1.55 4.03
C VAL A 79 10.52 -2.11 4.21
N ASN A 80 11.23 -2.36 3.11
CA ASN A 80 12.61 -2.84 3.13
C ASN A 80 13.56 -1.84 3.79
N ASN A 81 13.42 -0.55 3.47
CA ASN A 81 14.24 0.50 4.08
C ASN A 81 14.02 0.63 5.59
N ILE A 82 12.78 0.43 6.07
CA ILE A 82 12.45 0.47 7.50
C ILE A 82 13.08 -0.71 8.24
N THR A 83 13.05 -1.89 7.63
CA THR A 83 13.38 -3.17 8.30
C THR A 83 14.72 -3.76 7.89
N SER A 84 15.50 -3.06 7.06
CA SER A 84 16.71 -3.61 6.45
C SER A 84 16.46 -4.95 5.72
N GLY A 85 15.26 -5.12 5.15
CA GLY A 85 14.86 -6.32 4.41
C GLY A 85 14.36 -7.50 5.26
N THR A 86 14.08 -7.31 6.55
CA THR A 86 13.61 -8.40 7.43
C THR A 86 12.10 -8.46 7.60
N ALA A 87 11.35 -7.57 6.95
CA ALA A 87 9.88 -7.63 6.94
C ALA A 87 9.37 -8.79 6.08
N GLU A 88 8.18 -9.29 6.41
CA GLU A 88 7.45 -10.23 5.55
C GLU A 88 6.21 -9.52 4.98
N THR A 89 5.95 -9.69 3.68
CA THR A 89 4.76 -9.13 3.02
C THR A 89 4.00 -10.20 2.26
N ARG A 90 2.66 -10.11 2.24
CA ARG A 90 1.78 -10.99 1.49
C ARG A 90 0.64 -10.20 0.88
N ILE A 91 0.37 -10.41 -0.41
CA ILE A 91 -0.82 -9.86 -1.07
C ILE A 91 -2.04 -10.62 -0.53
N VAL A 92 -3.04 -9.88 -0.05
CA VAL A 92 -4.26 -10.41 0.57
C VAL A 92 -5.43 -10.37 -0.41
N LYS A 93 -5.46 -9.36 -1.28
CA LYS A 93 -6.41 -9.22 -2.39
C LYS A 93 -5.72 -8.53 -3.56
N ASP A 94 -5.96 -9.08 -4.74
CA ASP A 94 -5.60 -8.49 -6.03
C ASP A 94 -6.87 -8.36 -6.88
N GLU A 95 -6.96 -7.36 -7.75
CA GLU A 95 -8.15 -7.13 -8.59
C GLU A 95 -8.47 -8.31 -9.53
N ASP A 96 -7.50 -9.19 -9.80
CA ASP A 96 -7.70 -10.39 -10.63
C ASP A 96 -8.60 -11.48 -9.97
N GLU A 97 -8.97 -11.35 -8.69
CA GLU A 97 -9.85 -12.29 -7.96
C GLU A 97 -11.31 -11.81 -7.76
N LEU A 98 -11.74 -10.71 -8.40
CA LEU A 98 -13.13 -10.23 -8.38
C LEU A 98 -13.88 -10.42 -9.72
#